data_AF-K5DER6-F1
#
_entry.id   AF-K5DER6-F1
#
_cell.length_a   1.000
_cell.length_b   1.000
_cell.length_c   1.000
_cell.angle_alpha   90.00
_cell.angle_beta   90.00
_cell.angle_gamma   90.00
#
_symmetry.space_group_name_H-M   'P 1'
#
loop_
_entity.id
_entity.type
_entity.pdbx_description
1 polymer ?
#
loop_
_entity_poly.entity_id
_entity_poly.type
_entity_poly.pdbx_seq_one_letter_code
_entity_poly.pdbx_strand_id
1 'polypeptide(L)'
;MLLADSHITMVVGVDVHVTTAPPFNPIHPYMGMVMDPADYIPFLGTNVSVNGLKRGVSDTGGMIIPLAHIPLAGPFAMASMIGHESMNFFASQTVFCDGSRMSPKGHMVMTCNDVGIPLSAGIGKNKAGKTRLIPSLFAPTSFSLPVPTGKPVMVGGPYVPDWGGMLAGLA
;
A
#
# COMPACT_ATOMS: atom_id res chain seq x y z
N MET A 1 -12.43 -13.69 -11.72
CA MET A 1 -12.81 -12.92 -10.52
C MET A 1 -11.93 -13.38 -9.37
N LEU A 2 -11.61 -12.49 -8.44
CA LEU A 2 -10.76 -12.74 -7.29
C LEU A 2 -11.51 -12.36 -6.01
N LEU A 3 -11.00 -12.79 -4.85
CA LEU A 3 -11.61 -12.44 -3.57
C LEU A 3 -11.57 -10.93 -3.36
N ALA A 4 -12.59 -10.37 -2.71
CA ALA A 4 -12.63 -8.98 -2.33
C ALA A 4 -11.54 -8.64 -1.33
N ASP A 5 -10.77 -7.58 -1.61
CA ASP A 5 -9.82 -7.06 -0.66
C ASP A 5 -10.53 -6.44 0.54
N SER A 6 -9.85 -6.53 1.67
CA SER A 6 -10.33 -6.03 2.95
C SER A 6 -9.13 -5.68 3.81
N HIS A 7 -9.35 -4.93 4.87
CA HIS A 7 -8.37 -4.83 5.93
C HIS A 7 -8.01 -6.21 6.46
N ILE A 8 -6.82 -6.32 7.05
CA ILE A 8 -6.10 -7.54 7.45
C ILE A 8 -5.71 -8.49 6.32
N THR A 9 -5.90 -8.11 5.06
CA THR A 9 -5.35 -8.87 3.93
C THR A 9 -3.84 -8.78 3.99
N MET A 10 -3.19 -9.93 4.12
CA MET A 10 -1.74 -10.01 4.17
C MET A 10 -1.14 -9.68 2.81
N VAL A 11 -0.05 -8.93 2.82
CA VAL A 11 0.71 -8.54 1.62
C VAL A 11 2.14 -9.01 1.82
N VAL A 12 2.70 -9.67 0.82
CA VAL A 12 4.08 -10.16 0.83
C VAL A 12 4.77 -9.83 -0.49
N GLY A 13 6.07 -9.59 -0.43
CA GLY A 13 6.85 -9.27 -1.61
C GLY A 13 8.24 -8.78 -1.27
N VAL A 14 8.73 -7.87 -2.10
CA VAL A 14 10.05 -7.26 -1.95
C VAL A 14 9.96 -5.76 -2.16
N ASP A 15 10.79 -5.02 -1.45
CA ASP A 15 10.99 -3.59 -1.61
C ASP A 15 12.45 -3.32 -1.97
N VAL A 16 12.64 -2.34 -2.85
CA VAL A 16 13.95 -1.88 -3.30
C VAL A 16 14.34 -0.64 -2.49
N HIS A 17 15.27 -0.80 -1.56
CA HIS A 17 15.86 0.27 -0.77
C HIS A 17 17.38 0.15 -0.78
N VAL A 18 18.05 1.07 -1.49
CA VAL A 18 19.50 1.12 -1.63
C VAL A 18 20.14 1.37 -0.26
N THR A 19 21.08 0.52 0.12
CA THR A 19 21.86 0.69 1.36
C THR A 19 23.19 1.38 1.09
N THR A 20 23.76 2.02 2.11
CA THR A 20 25.00 2.80 2.02
C THR A 20 26.25 2.04 2.46
N ALA A 21 26.11 0.75 2.82
CA ALA A 21 27.21 -0.09 3.29
C ALA A 21 27.26 -1.43 2.53
N PRO A 22 28.46 -2.04 2.35
CA PRO A 22 28.58 -3.38 1.78
C PRO A 22 27.70 -4.40 2.54
N PRO A 23 26.99 -5.31 1.86
CA PRO A 23 27.10 -5.66 0.44
C PRO A 23 26.30 -4.77 -0.53
N PHE A 24 25.77 -3.63 -0.09
CA PHE A 24 24.93 -2.71 -0.89
C PHE A 24 23.70 -3.40 -1.48
N ASN A 25 23.15 -4.41 -0.79
CA ASN A 25 22.00 -5.15 -1.26
C ASN A 25 20.74 -4.26 -1.19
N PRO A 26 20.11 -3.92 -2.33
CA PRO A 26 18.94 -3.07 -2.32
C PRO A 26 17.65 -3.83 -1.99
N ILE A 27 17.65 -5.17 -2.08
CA ILE A 27 16.44 -5.97 -1.95
C ILE A 27 16.14 -6.29 -0.48
N HIS A 28 14.97 -5.85 -0.03
CA HIS A 28 14.45 -6.09 1.30
C HIS A 28 13.11 -6.82 1.20
N PRO A 29 12.79 -7.78 2.10
CA PRO A 29 11.48 -8.40 2.11
C PRO A 29 10.43 -7.38 2.55
N TYR A 30 9.29 -7.38 1.86
CA TYR A 30 8.08 -6.70 2.33
C TYR A 30 7.12 -7.73 2.92
N MET A 31 6.65 -7.45 4.12
CA MET A 31 5.56 -8.17 4.74
C MET A 31 4.67 -7.14 5.42
N GLY A 32 3.39 -7.14 5.11
CA GLY A 32 2.46 -6.15 5.63
C GLY A 32 1.03 -6.64 5.56
N MET A 33 0.12 -5.73 5.82
CA MET A 33 -1.30 -5.96 5.65
C MET A 33 -1.99 -4.70 5.14
N VAL A 34 -3.07 -4.90 4.39
CA VAL A 34 -4.00 -3.81 4.08
C VAL A 34 -4.61 -3.34 5.40
N MET A 35 -4.35 -2.10 5.75
CA MET A 35 -4.83 -1.46 6.96
C MET A 35 -4.65 0.04 6.81
N ASP A 36 -5.77 0.74 6.76
CA ASP A 36 -5.82 2.18 6.65
C ASP A 36 -6.56 2.77 7.86
N PRO A 37 -5.86 3.41 8.80
CA PRO A 37 -6.51 4.05 9.95
C PRO A 37 -7.61 5.06 9.57
N ALA A 38 -7.52 5.70 8.40
CA ALA A 38 -8.51 6.69 7.95
C ALA A 38 -9.90 6.05 7.71
N ASP A 39 -9.94 4.80 7.25
CA ASP A 39 -11.18 4.03 7.04
C ASP A 39 -11.97 3.78 8.33
N TYR A 40 -11.35 3.98 9.51
CA TYR A 40 -11.99 3.82 10.81
C TYR A 40 -12.44 5.13 11.46
N ILE A 41 -12.15 6.29 10.85
CA ILE A 41 -12.55 7.58 11.40
C ILE A 41 -14.09 7.70 11.34
N PRO A 42 -14.79 7.94 12.47
CA PRO A 42 -16.24 8.05 12.48
C PRO A 42 -16.74 9.13 11.51
N PHE A 43 -17.78 8.79 10.73
CA PHE A 43 -18.44 9.67 9.75
C PHE A 43 -17.58 10.12 8.55
N LEU A 44 -16.28 9.85 8.54
CA LEU A 44 -15.36 10.21 7.44
C LEU A 44 -14.82 8.99 6.70
N GLY A 45 -14.50 7.91 7.41
CA GLY A 45 -14.03 6.66 6.83
C GLY A 45 -15.14 5.84 6.17
N THR A 46 -14.78 4.65 5.69
CA THR A 46 -15.74 3.75 5.02
C THR A 46 -16.74 3.11 5.97
N ASN A 47 -17.98 2.96 5.51
CA ASN A 47 -19.00 2.11 6.14
C ASN A 47 -19.18 0.77 5.43
N VAL A 48 -18.46 0.54 4.34
CA VAL A 48 -18.53 -0.72 3.58
C VAL A 48 -17.57 -1.73 4.20
N SER A 49 -18.08 -2.93 4.43
CA SER A 49 -17.30 -4.03 4.98
C SER A 49 -17.42 -5.29 4.13
N VAL A 50 -16.36 -6.08 4.14
CA VAL A 50 -16.29 -7.42 3.56
C VAL A 50 -16.14 -8.39 4.73
N ASN A 51 -17.19 -9.17 5.00
CA ASN A 51 -17.23 -10.10 6.14
C ASN A 51 -16.89 -9.44 7.50
N GLY A 52 -17.35 -8.21 7.72
CA GLY A 52 -17.14 -7.48 8.99
C GLY A 52 -15.80 -6.72 9.09
N LEU A 53 -14.92 -6.87 8.11
CA LEU A 53 -13.67 -6.09 7.99
C LEU A 53 -13.88 -4.91 7.04
N LYS A 54 -13.26 -3.76 7.28
CA LYS A 54 -13.33 -2.62 6.35
C LYS A 54 -12.86 -3.05 4.96
N ARG A 55 -13.54 -2.57 3.93
CA ARG A 55 -13.23 -2.88 2.53
C ARG A 55 -11.82 -2.45 2.14
N GLY A 56 -11.27 -3.09 1.11
CA GLY A 56 -10.08 -2.59 0.40
C GLY A 56 -10.44 -2.05 -0.98
N VAL A 57 -10.06 -0.82 -1.26
CA VAL A 57 -10.13 -0.16 -2.57
C VAL A 57 -8.75 0.28 -3.02
N SER A 58 -8.67 0.81 -4.24
CA SER A 58 -7.47 1.34 -4.87
C SER A 58 -6.68 2.33 -4.02
N ASP A 59 -7.35 3.14 -3.20
CA ASP A 59 -6.75 4.16 -2.34
C ASP A 59 -6.55 3.70 -0.89
N THR A 60 -6.98 2.48 -0.54
CA THR A 60 -6.72 1.93 0.79
C THR A 60 -5.23 1.72 1.00
N GLY A 61 -4.71 2.34 2.05
CA GLY A 61 -3.35 2.13 2.51
C GLY A 61 -3.12 0.76 3.14
N GLY A 62 -1.85 0.42 3.31
CA GLY A 62 -1.41 -0.75 4.06
C GLY A 62 -0.25 -0.44 4.97
N MET A 63 -0.11 -1.24 6.01
CA MET A 63 0.93 -1.10 7.02
C MET A 63 1.92 -2.23 6.89
N ILE A 64 3.21 -1.89 6.82
CA ILE A 64 4.26 -2.90 6.92
C ILE A 64 4.25 -3.52 8.33
N ILE A 65 4.62 -4.79 8.44
CA ILE A 65 4.93 -5.47 9.69
C ILE A 65 6.45 -5.62 9.67
N PRO A 66 7.21 -4.89 10.52
CA PRO A 66 6.88 -4.48 11.90
C PRO A 66 6.61 -2.98 12.13
N LEU A 67 5.81 -2.32 11.29
CA LEU A 67 5.50 -0.87 11.26
C LEU A 67 6.57 0.05 10.67
N ALA A 68 7.80 -0.42 10.54
CA ALA A 68 8.87 0.28 9.84
C ALA A 68 9.73 -0.69 9.05
N HIS A 69 10.40 -0.17 8.02
CA HIS A 69 11.38 -0.93 7.25
C HIS A 69 12.60 -1.17 8.13
N ILE A 70 12.99 -2.43 8.26
CA ILE A 70 14.23 -2.78 8.95
C ILE A 70 15.36 -2.81 7.91
N PRO A 71 16.42 -2.00 8.07
CA PRO A 71 17.60 -2.09 7.22
C PRO A 71 18.35 -3.40 7.51
N LEU A 72 18.28 -4.36 6.58
CA LEU A 72 18.92 -5.67 6.76
C LEU A 72 20.41 -5.67 6.39
N ALA A 73 20.82 -4.77 5.48
CA ALA A 73 22.16 -4.73 4.90
C ALA A 73 22.82 -3.33 5.00
N GLY A 74 22.59 -2.64 6.13
CA GLY A 74 23.13 -1.30 6.41
C GLY A 74 22.12 -0.16 6.21
N PRO A 75 22.48 1.09 6.56
CA PRO A 75 21.54 2.22 6.53
C PRO A 75 21.03 2.53 5.12
N PHE A 76 19.75 2.87 5.00
CA PHE A 76 19.15 3.28 3.74
C PHE A 76 19.72 4.61 3.22
N ALA A 77 20.00 4.68 1.93
CA ALA A 77 20.49 5.88 1.26
C ALA A 77 19.42 6.99 1.20
N MET A 78 18.15 6.59 1.13
CA MET A 78 17.00 7.49 0.97
C MET A 78 15.97 7.30 2.08
N ALA A 79 16.42 7.13 3.33
CA ALA A 79 15.58 6.85 4.50
C ALA A 79 14.37 7.78 4.65
N SER A 80 14.49 9.07 4.29
CA SER A 80 13.40 10.05 4.41
C SER A 80 12.28 9.88 3.39
N MET A 81 12.48 9.10 2.32
CA MET A 81 11.48 8.81 1.28
C MET A 81 10.79 7.46 1.49
N ILE A 82 11.12 6.75 2.57
CA ILE A 82 10.54 5.46 2.87
C ILE A 82 9.23 5.69 3.64
N GLY A 83 8.10 5.40 3.01
CA GLY A 83 6.76 5.61 3.59
C GLY A 83 6.37 4.59 4.65
N HIS A 84 7.03 3.42 4.70
CA HIS A 84 6.67 2.29 5.58
C HIS A 84 5.24 1.75 5.38
N GLU A 85 4.70 1.95 4.19
CA GLU A 85 3.31 1.67 3.87
C GLU A 85 3.18 0.96 2.52
N SER A 86 1.95 0.61 2.17
CA SER A 86 1.57 0.12 0.85
C SER A 86 0.28 0.75 0.38
N MET A 87 -0.04 0.58 -0.89
CA MET A 87 -1.28 1.05 -1.48
C MET A 87 -1.77 0.00 -2.46
N ASN A 88 -3.06 -0.32 -2.41
CA ASN A 88 -3.61 -1.32 -3.32
C ASN A 88 -3.44 -0.93 -4.79
N PHE A 89 -3.79 0.31 -5.16
CA PHE A 89 -3.68 0.97 -6.47
C PHE A 89 -4.35 0.26 -7.67
N PHE A 90 -4.21 -1.06 -7.79
CA PHE A 90 -4.86 -1.91 -8.77
C PHE A 90 -6.21 -2.37 -8.25
N ALA A 91 -7.25 -2.09 -9.02
CA ALA A 91 -8.62 -2.37 -8.63
C ALA A 91 -9.51 -2.68 -9.83
N SER A 92 -10.72 -3.15 -9.56
CA SER A 92 -11.69 -3.54 -10.59
C SER A 92 -12.03 -2.41 -11.56
N GLN A 93 -12.11 -2.74 -12.86
CA GLN A 93 -12.61 -1.79 -13.85
C GLN A 93 -14.11 -1.48 -13.70
N THR A 94 -14.89 -2.31 -13.01
CA THR A 94 -16.37 -2.23 -13.01
C THR A 94 -17.02 -2.27 -11.63
N VAL A 95 -16.29 -2.67 -10.58
CA VAL A 95 -16.81 -2.76 -9.21
C VAL A 95 -16.31 -1.60 -8.38
N PHE A 96 -17.24 -0.87 -7.75
CA PHE A 96 -16.95 0.32 -6.96
C PHE A 96 -17.57 0.21 -5.57
N CYS A 97 -16.94 0.84 -4.59
CA CYS A 97 -17.51 1.14 -3.29
C CYS A 97 -16.94 2.47 -2.78
N ASP A 98 -17.74 3.25 -2.05
CA ASP A 98 -17.39 4.61 -1.60
C ASP A 98 -16.78 5.50 -2.69
N GLY A 99 -17.25 5.37 -3.94
CA GLY A 99 -16.73 6.12 -5.09
C GLY A 99 -15.39 5.63 -5.68
N SER A 100 -14.65 4.77 -4.98
CA SER A 100 -13.38 4.17 -5.43
C SER A 100 -13.57 2.76 -5.98
N ARG A 101 -12.62 2.29 -6.81
CA ARG A 101 -12.67 0.94 -7.38
C ARG A 101 -12.29 -0.11 -6.34
N MET A 102 -13.06 -1.19 -6.26
CA MET A 102 -12.82 -2.29 -5.32
C MET A 102 -11.60 -3.11 -5.70
N SER A 103 -10.70 -3.29 -4.74
CA SER A 103 -9.46 -4.05 -4.93
C SER A 103 -9.70 -5.54 -4.73
N PRO A 104 -9.00 -6.41 -5.47
CA PRO A 104 -8.98 -7.84 -5.20
C PRO A 104 -7.84 -8.25 -4.24
N LYS A 105 -8.04 -9.35 -3.51
CA LYS A 105 -6.94 -10.16 -2.97
C LYS A 105 -6.33 -11.01 -4.10
N GLY A 106 -5.09 -11.44 -3.95
CA GLY A 106 -4.42 -12.22 -4.97
C GLY A 106 -4.04 -11.37 -6.18
N HIS A 107 -3.64 -10.12 -5.95
CA HIS A 107 -3.17 -9.22 -7.00
C HIS A 107 -2.00 -8.36 -6.52
N MET A 108 -1.30 -7.72 -7.46
CA MET A 108 -0.21 -6.80 -7.17
C MET A 108 -0.67 -5.66 -6.25
N VAL A 109 0.18 -5.32 -5.29
CA VAL A 109 0.05 -4.18 -4.37
C VAL A 109 1.29 -3.30 -4.53
N MET A 110 1.09 -1.98 -4.50
CA MET A 110 2.18 -1.01 -4.57
C MET A 110 2.83 -0.88 -3.19
N THR A 111 4.12 -1.18 -3.08
CA THR A 111 4.87 -1.09 -1.82
C THR A 111 6.04 -0.11 -1.96
N CYS A 112 6.59 0.35 -0.84
CA CYS A 112 7.61 1.38 -0.82
C CYS A 112 8.86 0.96 -1.60
N ASN A 113 9.33 1.82 -2.49
CA ASN A 113 10.52 1.56 -3.29
C ASN A 113 11.31 2.84 -3.49
N ASP A 114 12.60 2.72 -3.77
CA ASP A 114 13.48 3.84 -4.08
C ASP A 114 13.23 4.45 -5.47
N VAL A 115 12.53 3.72 -6.34
CA VAL A 115 12.10 4.15 -7.67
C VAL A 115 10.65 3.72 -7.87
N GLY A 116 9.81 4.60 -8.43
CA GLY A 116 8.40 4.28 -8.62
C GLY A 116 7.52 5.50 -8.85
N ILE A 117 6.24 5.34 -8.56
CA ILE A 117 5.22 6.38 -8.65
C ILE A 117 5.06 7.02 -7.26
N PRO A 118 4.99 8.35 -7.14
CA PRO A 118 4.70 9.00 -5.87
C PRO A 118 3.22 8.85 -5.51
N LEU A 119 2.90 7.90 -4.62
CA LEU A 119 1.51 7.61 -4.22
C LEU A 119 1.14 8.16 -2.84
N SER A 120 2.12 8.61 -2.07
CA SER A 120 1.91 9.26 -0.78
C SER A 120 3.00 10.31 -0.55
N ALA A 121 2.80 11.16 0.46
CA ALA A 121 3.82 12.09 0.89
C ALA A 121 3.72 12.37 2.39
N GLY A 122 4.88 12.40 3.04
CA GLY A 122 5.00 12.70 4.46
C GLY A 122 5.67 14.05 4.70
N ILE A 123 5.43 14.65 5.87
CA ILE A 123 6.21 15.81 6.30
C ILE A 123 7.52 15.31 6.93
N GLY A 124 8.64 15.66 6.31
CA GLY A 124 9.97 15.29 6.78
C GLY A 124 10.97 16.44 6.67
N LYS A 125 12.20 16.22 7.15
CA LYS A 125 13.30 17.16 6.96
C LYS A 125 14.11 16.77 5.73
N ASN A 126 14.41 17.73 4.86
CA ASN A 126 15.33 17.51 3.75
C ASN A 126 16.79 17.45 4.24
N LYS A 127 17.73 17.19 3.32
CA LYS A 127 19.18 17.18 3.61
C LYS A 127 19.72 18.50 4.19
N ALA A 128 19.01 19.61 4.00
CA ALA A 128 19.32 20.93 4.56
C ALA A 128 18.59 21.20 5.90
N GLY A 129 17.95 20.20 6.50
CA GLY A 129 17.24 20.30 7.78
C GLY A 129 15.90 21.03 7.71
N LYS A 130 15.45 21.48 6.53
CA LYS A 130 14.19 22.19 6.36
C LYS A 130 13.03 21.21 6.24
N THR A 131 11.96 21.48 6.99
CA THR A 131 10.71 20.75 6.90
C THR A 131 10.09 20.95 5.52
N ARG A 132 9.80 19.85 4.82
CA ARG A 132 9.18 19.83 3.49
C ARG A 132 8.32 18.59 3.36
N LEU A 133 7.34 18.66 2.47
CA LEU A 133 6.63 17.48 1.97
C LEU A 133 7.60 16.63 1.13
N ILE A 134 7.82 15.38 1.54
CA ILE A 134 8.69 14.42 0.88
C ILE A 134 7.78 13.30 0.34
N PRO A 135 7.75 13.08 -0.99
CA PRO A 135 6.98 11.99 -1.55
C PRO A 135 7.63 10.64 -1.22
N SER A 136 6.79 9.64 -0.95
CA SER A 136 7.21 8.24 -0.93
C SER A 136 6.93 7.62 -2.29
N LEU A 137 7.88 6.86 -2.80
CA LEU A 137 7.76 6.21 -4.11
C LEU A 137 7.32 4.77 -3.93
N PHE A 138 6.50 4.27 -4.86
CA PHE A 138 5.96 2.93 -4.81
C PHE A 138 6.08 2.21 -6.14
N ALA A 139 6.29 0.90 -6.08
CA ALA A 139 6.31 0.02 -7.24
C ALA A 139 5.49 -1.25 -6.96
N PRO A 140 4.98 -1.93 -8.01
CA PRO A 140 4.21 -3.16 -7.86
C PRO A 140 5.17 -4.34 -7.64
N THR A 141 5.79 -4.40 -6.46
CA THR A 141 6.78 -5.42 -6.11
C THR A 141 6.28 -6.40 -5.05
N SER A 142 5.02 -6.24 -4.63
CA SER A 142 4.36 -7.11 -3.67
C SER A 142 3.00 -7.58 -4.15
N PHE A 143 2.45 -8.59 -3.47
CA PHE A 143 1.20 -9.24 -3.81
C PHE A 143 0.34 -9.44 -2.57
N SER A 144 -0.96 -9.21 -2.68
CA SER A 144 -1.92 -9.54 -1.64
C SER A 144 -2.17 -11.06 -1.63
N LEU A 145 -2.14 -11.68 -0.45
CA LEU A 145 -2.39 -13.11 -0.32
C LEU A 145 -3.91 -13.38 -0.45
N PRO A 146 -4.33 -14.34 -1.30
CA PRO A 146 -5.74 -14.66 -1.53
C PRO A 146 -6.32 -15.52 -0.39
N VAL A 147 -6.11 -15.12 0.87
CA VAL A 147 -6.66 -15.79 2.05
C VAL A 147 -8.09 -15.31 2.27
N PRO A 148 -9.11 -16.20 2.26
CA PRO A 148 -10.48 -15.82 2.56
C PRO A 148 -10.62 -15.33 4.01
N THR A 149 -11.33 -14.22 4.20
CA THR A 149 -11.66 -13.66 5.52
C THR A 149 -13.10 -13.96 5.94
N GLY A 150 -13.71 -15.00 5.37
CA GLY A 150 -15.09 -15.39 5.60
C GLY A 150 -15.71 -16.06 4.38
N LYS A 151 -17.03 -15.91 4.19
CA LYS A 151 -17.70 -16.38 2.98
C LYS A 151 -17.10 -15.67 1.75
N PRO A 152 -16.84 -16.37 0.63
CA PRO A 152 -16.24 -15.74 -0.53
C PRO A 152 -17.09 -14.58 -1.06
N VAL A 153 -16.50 -13.40 -1.11
CA VAL A 153 -17.02 -12.23 -1.82
C VAL A 153 -16.08 -11.99 -3.00
N MET A 154 -16.63 -11.89 -4.20
CA MET A 154 -15.83 -11.85 -5.43
C MET A 154 -15.88 -10.47 -6.07
N VAL A 155 -14.73 -10.01 -6.57
CA VAL A 155 -14.58 -8.76 -7.31
C VAL A 155 -14.27 -9.07 -8.77
N GLY A 156 -15.04 -8.46 -9.67
CA GLY A 156 -14.88 -8.59 -11.12
C GLY A 156 -13.56 -8.00 -11.62
N GLY A 157 -12.91 -8.64 -12.58
CA GLY A 157 -11.78 -8.07 -13.32
C GLY A 157 -12.24 -7.33 -14.59
N PRO A 158 -11.32 -6.74 -15.36
CA PRO A 158 -9.86 -6.70 -15.12
C PRO A 158 -9.49 -5.78 -13.95
N TYR A 159 -8.28 -5.96 -13.43
CA TYR A 159 -7.74 -5.16 -12.32
C TYR A 159 -6.69 -4.20 -12.85
N VAL A 160 -7.07 -2.93 -12.95
CA VAL A 160 -6.29 -1.89 -13.60
C VAL A 160 -5.80 -0.87 -12.56
N PRO A 161 -4.70 -0.16 -12.81
CA PRO A 161 -4.34 1.02 -12.04
C PRO A 161 -5.51 2.00 -11.94
N ASP A 162 -5.84 2.44 -10.72
CA ASP A 162 -6.85 3.47 -10.49
C ASP A 162 -6.21 4.79 -10.08
N TRP A 163 -5.94 5.63 -11.09
CA TRP A 163 -5.44 6.98 -10.88
C TRP A 163 -6.47 7.91 -10.21
N GLY A 164 -7.77 7.64 -10.39
CA GLY A 164 -8.83 8.42 -9.75
C GLY A 164 -8.86 8.14 -8.24
N GLY A 165 -8.82 6.86 -7.88
CA GLY A 165 -8.63 6.43 -6.49
C GLY A 165 -7.37 7.02 -5.87
N MET A 166 -6.22 6.88 -6.53
CA MET A 166 -4.96 7.48 -6.05
C MET A 166 -5.09 8.97 -5.74
N LEU A 167 -5.69 9.76 -6.63
CA LEU A 167 -5.85 11.20 -6.41
C LEU A 167 -6.81 11.50 -5.24
N ALA A 168 -7.84 10.69 -5.05
CA ALA A 168 -8.75 10.81 -3.92
C ALA A 168 -8.05 10.52 -2.58
N GLY A 169 -7.16 9.52 -2.53
CA GLY A 169 -6.39 9.19 -1.33
C GLY A 169 -5.31 10.23 -0.95
N LEU A 170 -4.93 11.12 -1.88
CA LEU A 170 -3.98 12.21 -1.64
C LEU A 170 -4.65 13.52 -1.16
N ALA A 171 -5.98 13.62 -1.23
CA ALA A 171 -6.76 14.83 -0.96
C ALA A 171 -7.21 14.92 0.50
#